data_AF-A0A6B1KED2-F1
#
_entry.id   AF-A0A6B1KED2-F1
#
_cell.length_a   1.000
_cell.length_b   1.000
_cell.length_c   1.000
_cell.angle_alpha   90.00
_cell.angle_beta   90.00
_cell.angle_gamma   90.00
#
_symmetry.space_group_name_H-M   'P 1'
#
loop_
_entity.id
_entity.type
_entity.pdbx_description
1 polymer ?
#
loop_
_entity_poly.entity_id
_entity_poly.type
_entity_poly.pdbx_seq_one_letter_code
_entity_poly.pdbx_strand_id
1 'polypeptide(L)'
;MEWLSAENLVAVATAVLGIIASGVMVWYERRVPRRKRIGYRVQMDNPIGDDVRSGRANRRLGLFDEAPGMADATLVLLRIENDGSQGIDRDDYTGPELHGLTAVFAGRTVRGVSVTQPSDTDHLMDHFTAAGGFAYDGNALRIPRVPLNRGDHFKLLVLLAGGDVGDEIRLVGGLRDGEVHPNRSATPDDKPPLFSRAARLITIALTASVVTLAAIVVAQDDTPPPIGCAGGRLTLTGSTAFAPVLREVAGKYERDCGGDPVIDVDTHGSTAGIRELAAAGAQGSRDGQGSPPVVALSDGPKPAGLPELRENRVAVSVFALVVNDDVRLTNLSTNDVRRLYRGEIRNWRQLGGPDLPVHLVSRDANSGTRQVFQRRVLGRGEIANSSVDCVHKDDPTAAVIRCELDSTDQVLATVADLPGAIGYSELNLAARAKGLHSLRLDGDPASADAIEHGTSDYPYREIQYAYTYGRPPADSLASSFLTYLARGNGQDVIRTHGHLPCWTPEGLTLCAQD
;
A
#
# COMPACT_ATOMS: atom_id res chain seq x y z
N MET A 1 -12.69 -2.87 23.16
CA MET A 1 -12.13 -3.89 22.25
C MET A 1 -13.28 -4.66 21.65
N GLU A 2 -13.88 -4.13 20.59
CA GLU A 2 -14.96 -4.82 19.87
C GLU A 2 -14.31 -5.74 18.83
N TRP A 3 -14.12 -7.01 19.20
CA TRP A 3 -13.56 -8.03 18.31
C TRP A 3 -14.57 -8.46 17.21
N LEU A 4 -15.80 -7.94 17.27
CA LEU A 4 -16.93 -8.26 16.39
C LEU A 4 -17.17 -7.16 15.33
N SER A 5 -16.12 -6.52 14.81
CA SER A 5 -16.30 -5.71 13.61
C SER A 5 -16.72 -6.62 12.44
N ALA A 6 -17.55 -6.09 11.54
CA ALA A 6 -17.99 -6.83 10.35
C ALA A 6 -16.80 -7.36 9.53
N GLU A 7 -15.70 -6.61 9.53
CA GLU A 7 -14.42 -6.97 8.88
C GLU A 7 -13.76 -8.20 9.53
N ASN A 8 -13.67 -8.25 10.86
CA ASN A 8 -13.12 -9.41 11.56
C ASN A 8 -13.99 -10.65 11.35
N LEU A 9 -15.31 -10.46 11.29
CA LEU A 9 -16.27 -11.53 11.05
C LEU A 9 -16.11 -12.11 9.63
N VAL A 10 -15.89 -11.24 8.63
CA VAL A 10 -15.61 -11.64 7.23
C VAL A 10 -14.23 -12.30 7.10
N ALA A 11 -13.19 -11.77 7.77
CA ALA A 11 -11.85 -12.34 7.75
C ALA A 11 -11.80 -13.73 8.39
N VAL A 12 -12.46 -13.90 9.54
CA VAL A 12 -12.55 -15.20 10.21
C VAL A 12 -13.39 -16.18 9.38
N ALA A 13 -14.53 -15.74 8.83
CA ALA A 13 -15.38 -16.59 8.01
C ALA A 13 -14.64 -17.09 6.76
N THR A 14 -13.88 -16.24 6.08
CA THR A 14 -13.10 -16.62 4.89
C THR A 14 -11.93 -17.55 5.22
N ALA A 15 -11.21 -17.33 6.33
CA ALA A 15 -10.17 -18.24 6.81
C ALA A 15 -10.73 -19.63 7.13
N VAL A 16 -11.88 -19.69 7.80
CA VAL A 16 -12.60 -20.95 8.10
C VAL A 16 -13.02 -21.65 6.81
N LEU A 17 -13.52 -20.92 5.82
CA LEU A 17 -13.92 -21.46 4.52
C LEU A 17 -12.74 -22.08 3.76
N GLY A 18 -11.57 -21.45 3.81
CA GLY A 18 -10.32 -22.00 3.24
C GLY A 18 -9.85 -23.29 3.90
N ILE A 19 -9.94 -23.36 5.23
CA ILE A 19 -9.61 -24.57 6.01
C ILE A 19 -10.59 -25.71 5.68
N ILE A 20 -11.90 -25.42 5.63
CA ILE A 20 -12.93 -26.41 5.30
C ILE A 20 -12.72 -26.93 3.88
N ALA A 21 -12.48 -26.07 2.90
CA ALA A 21 -12.25 -26.49 1.52
C ALA A 21 -11.02 -27.41 1.38
N SER A 22 -9.94 -27.08 2.09
CA SER A 22 -8.72 -27.91 2.14
C SER A 22 -9.00 -29.26 2.81
N GLY A 23 -9.74 -29.26 3.91
CA GLY A 23 -10.16 -30.48 4.61
C GLY A 23 -11.06 -31.39 3.76
N VAL A 24 -12.00 -30.81 3.01
CA VAL A 24 -12.88 -31.53 2.08
C VAL A 24 -12.08 -32.15 0.93
N MET A 25 -11.07 -31.45 0.40
CA MET A 25 -10.23 -31.99 -0.67
C MET A 25 -9.40 -33.19 -0.19
N VAL A 26 -8.76 -33.07 0.98
CA VAL A 26 -8.01 -34.18 1.61
C VAL A 26 -8.93 -35.36 1.93
N TRP A 27 -10.15 -35.08 2.40
CA TRP A 27 -11.16 -36.11 2.66
C TRP A 27 -11.61 -36.80 1.37
N TYR A 28 -11.86 -36.04 0.30
CA TYR A 28 -12.26 -36.55 -1.02
C TYR A 28 -11.15 -37.44 -1.61
N GLU A 29 -9.89 -36.99 -1.58
CA GLU A 29 -8.77 -37.77 -2.10
C GLU A 29 -8.56 -39.09 -1.32
N ARG A 30 -8.87 -39.11 -0.02
CA ARG A 30 -8.79 -40.32 0.81
C ARG A 30 -10.01 -41.24 0.70
N ARG A 31 -11.19 -40.73 0.38
CA ARG A 31 -12.46 -41.49 0.36
C ARG A 31 -12.91 -41.91 -1.03
N VAL A 32 -12.48 -41.23 -2.10
CA VAL A 32 -12.81 -41.64 -3.46
C VAL A 32 -11.93 -42.83 -3.83
N PRO A 33 -12.52 -44.02 -4.05
CA PRO A 33 -11.71 -45.20 -4.30
C PRO A 33 -10.96 -45.01 -5.63
N ARG A 34 -9.63 -45.03 -5.59
CA ARG A 34 -8.82 -45.22 -6.79
C ARG A 34 -9.11 -46.64 -7.29
N ARG A 35 -9.88 -46.82 -8.37
CA ARG A 35 -10.31 -48.15 -8.83
C ARG A 35 -9.56 -48.57 -10.08
N LYS A 36 -9.18 -49.84 -10.15
CA LYS A 36 -8.76 -50.54 -11.37
C LYS A 36 -10.03 -50.86 -12.17
N ARG A 37 -10.13 -50.38 -13.40
CA ARG A 37 -11.33 -50.54 -14.23
C ARG A 37 -10.91 -50.84 -15.65
N ILE A 38 -11.49 -51.90 -16.23
CA ILE A 38 -11.38 -52.19 -17.65
C ILE A 38 -12.73 -51.91 -18.30
N GLY A 39 -12.77 -50.86 -19.10
CA GLY A 39 -13.89 -50.52 -19.95
C GLY A 39 -13.77 -51.23 -21.29
N TYR A 40 -14.88 -51.74 -21.82
CA TYR A 40 -14.94 -52.22 -23.20
C TYR A 40 -16.12 -51.62 -23.97
N ARG A 41 -15.92 -51.37 -25.26
CA ARG A 41 -16.98 -50.90 -26.15
C ARG A 41 -16.84 -51.45 -27.56
N VAL A 42 -17.97 -51.77 -28.17
CA VAL A 42 -18.07 -52.15 -29.57
C VAL A 42 -18.07 -50.85 -30.40
N GLN A 43 -16.97 -50.58 -31.12
CA GLN A 43 -16.82 -49.39 -31.96
C GLN A 43 -17.40 -49.59 -33.36
N MET A 44 -17.44 -50.83 -33.82
CA MET A 44 -17.98 -51.23 -35.11
C MET A 44 -18.57 -52.63 -34.96
N ASP A 45 -19.75 -52.85 -35.53
CA ASP A 45 -20.37 -54.16 -35.72
C ASP A 45 -21.11 -54.10 -37.05
N ASN A 46 -20.44 -54.53 -38.12
CA ASN A 46 -20.93 -54.40 -39.49
C ASN A 46 -20.97 -55.76 -40.17
N PRO A 47 -21.97 -56.05 -41.02
CA PRO A 47 -21.97 -57.26 -41.82
C PRO A 47 -20.90 -57.19 -42.91
N ILE A 48 -20.36 -58.35 -43.28
CA ILE A 48 -19.48 -58.58 -44.43
C ILE A 48 -20.22 -59.54 -45.36
N GLY A 49 -20.75 -59.05 -46.48
CA GLY A 49 -21.52 -59.85 -47.45
C GLY A 49 -22.98 -59.42 -47.58
N ASP A 50 -23.77 -60.19 -48.34
CA ASP A 50 -25.21 -59.94 -48.58
C ASP A 50 -26.06 -60.38 -47.36
N ASP A 51 -26.40 -59.44 -46.47
CA ASP A 51 -27.41 -59.67 -45.43
C ASP A 51 -28.82 -59.65 -46.05
N VAL A 52 -29.28 -60.81 -46.54
CA VAL A 52 -30.58 -60.96 -47.21
C VAL A 52 -31.76 -60.78 -46.22
N ARG A 53 -31.54 -60.76 -44.90
CA ARG A 53 -32.63 -60.73 -43.90
C ARG A 53 -33.05 -59.33 -43.46
N SER A 54 -32.18 -58.32 -43.54
CA SER A 54 -32.48 -56.96 -43.03
C SER A 54 -33.06 -55.98 -44.05
N GLY A 55 -33.30 -56.40 -45.31
CA GLY A 55 -34.02 -55.62 -46.31
C GLY A 55 -33.34 -54.33 -46.77
N ARG A 56 -32.06 -54.11 -46.43
CA ARG A 56 -31.26 -52.96 -46.87
C ARG A 56 -30.36 -53.37 -48.03
N ALA A 57 -30.85 -53.15 -49.24
CA ALA A 57 -30.11 -53.40 -50.47
C ALA A 57 -28.92 -52.44 -50.62
N ASN A 58 -27.71 -52.91 -50.36
CA ASN A 58 -26.48 -52.31 -50.87
C ASN A 58 -25.74 -53.35 -51.70
N ARG A 59 -25.84 -53.27 -53.04
CA ARG A 59 -25.02 -54.10 -53.93
C ARG A 59 -23.53 -53.77 -53.73
N ARG A 60 -22.64 -54.78 -53.62
CA ARG A 60 -21.34 -54.83 -54.33
C ARG A 60 -20.52 -56.12 -54.08
N LEU A 61 -19.69 -56.41 -55.09
CA LEU A 61 -18.89 -57.60 -55.37
C LEU A 61 -17.73 -57.90 -54.36
N GLY A 62 -17.53 -59.20 -54.06
CA GLY A 62 -16.20 -59.77 -53.75
C GLY A 62 -16.17 -61.00 -52.82
N LEU A 63 -15.58 -62.10 -53.30
CA LEU A 63 -14.90 -63.28 -52.68
C LEU A 63 -15.43 -63.97 -51.40
N PHE A 64 -16.22 -63.33 -50.53
CA PHE A 64 -16.65 -63.90 -49.25
C PHE A 64 -17.93 -64.74 -49.32
N ASP A 65 -18.81 -64.47 -50.29
CA ASP A 65 -20.01 -65.31 -50.54
C ASP A 65 -19.65 -66.72 -51.03
N GLU A 66 -18.46 -66.90 -51.59
CA GLU A 66 -17.96 -68.18 -52.12
C GLU A 66 -17.23 -69.03 -51.07
N ALA A 67 -16.90 -68.46 -49.90
CA ALA A 67 -16.22 -69.15 -48.82
C ALA A 67 -17.23 -69.89 -47.91
N PRO A 68 -17.05 -71.20 -47.63
CA PRO A 68 -17.99 -71.97 -46.80
C PRO A 68 -18.22 -71.33 -45.43
N GLY A 69 -19.47 -70.97 -45.14
CA GLY A 69 -19.88 -70.45 -43.84
C GLY A 69 -19.61 -68.96 -43.60
N MET A 70 -19.43 -68.16 -44.66
CA MET A 70 -19.18 -66.71 -44.60
C MET A 70 -20.34 -65.84 -45.12
N ALA A 71 -21.47 -66.45 -45.51
CA ALA A 71 -22.66 -65.72 -46.00
C ALA A 71 -23.26 -64.75 -44.96
N ASP A 72 -23.11 -65.08 -43.66
CA ASP A 72 -23.57 -64.25 -42.53
C ASP A 72 -22.36 -63.72 -41.72
N ALA A 73 -21.29 -63.31 -42.40
CA ALA A 73 -20.10 -62.82 -41.72
C ALA A 73 -20.32 -61.42 -41.14
N THR A 74 -19.76 -61.14 -39.95
CA THR A 74 -19.76 -59.80 -39.34
C THR A 74 -18.35 -59.42 -38.91
N LEU A 75 -18.03 -58.12 -38.97
CA LEU A 75 -16.78 -57.55 -38.52
C LEU A 75 -17.03 -56.67 -37.29
N VAL A 76 -16.44 -57.06 -36.18
CA VAL A 76 -16.54 -56.32 -34.92
C VAL A 76 -15.21 -55.67 -34.59
N LEU A 77 -15.23 -54.37 -34.26
CA LEU A 77 -14.10 -53.68 -33.65
C LEU A 77 -14.37 -53.46 -32.16
N LEU A 78 -13.79 -54.28 -31.30
CA LEU A 78 -13.91 -54.19 -29.85
C LEU A 78 -12.73 -53.38 -29.30
N ARG A 79 -13.00 -52.25 -28.65
CA ARG A 79 -11.98 -51.50 -27.92
C ARG A 79 -12.02 -51.88 -26.44
N ILE A 80 -10.86 -52.22 -25.88
CA ILE A 80 -10.67 -52.46 -24.46
C ILE A 80 -9.67 -51.44 -23.92
N GLU A 81 -9.99 -50.77 -22.81
CA GLU A 81 -9.18 -49.69 -22.25
C GLU A 81 -9.18 -49.70 -20.72
N ASN A 82 -8.11 -49.16 -20.13
CA ASN A 82 -8.08 -48.83 -18.71
C ASN A 82 -8.67 -47.43 -18.50
N ASP A 83 -9.97 -47.37 -18.20
CA ASP A 83 -10.69 -46.14 -17.86
C ASP A 83 -10.68 -45.84 -16.33
N GLY A 84 -9.90 -46.61 -15.58
CA GLY A 84 -9.66 -46.44 -14.15
C GLY A 84 -8.63 -45.35 -13.83
N SER A 85 -8.39 -45.14 -12.53
CA SER A 85 -7.40 -44.18 -12.03
C SER A 85 -6.08 -44.81 -11.59
N GLN A 86 -5.96 -46.14 -11.67
CA GLN A 86 -4.75 -46.91 -11.38
C GLN A 86 -4.31 -47.71 -12.61
N GLY A 87 -3.02 -48.02 -12.72
CA GLY A 87 -2.52 -49.01 -13.66
C GLY A 87 -3.04 -50.42 -13.32
N ILE A 88 -3.06 -51.27 -14.33
CA ILE A 88 -3.43 -52.68 -14.21
C ILE A 88 -2.21 -53.51 -14.60
N ASP A 89 -1.76 -54.37 -13.70
CA ASP A 89 -0.64 -55.29 -13.91
C ASP A 89 -1.13 -56.71 -14.23
N ARG A 90 -0.21 -57.58 -14.66
CA ARG A 90 -0.54 -58.99 -15.00
C ARG A 90 -1.16 -59.75 -13.82
N ASP A 91 -0.75 -59.43 -12.60
CA ASP A 91 -1.22 -60.11 -11.39
C ASP A 91 -2.57 -59.60 -10.87
N ASP A 92 -3.12 -58.55 -11.50
CA ASP A 92 -4.43 -58.01 -11.14
C ASP A 92 -5.59 -58.81 -11.72
N TYR A 93 -5.35 -59.59 -12.78
CA TYR A 93 -6.35 -60.47 -13.37
C TYR A 93 -6.60 -61.66 -12.45
N THR A 94 -7.84 -61.85 -12.00
CA THR A 94 -8.18 -62.84 -10.97
C THR A 94 -8.38 -64.25 -11.50
N GLY A 95 -8.49 -64.42 -12.82
CA GLY A 95 -8.66 -65.74 -13.44
C GLY A 95 -7.43 -66.63 -13.18
N PRO A 96 -7.60 -67.95 -12.97
CA PRO A 96 -6.47 -68.87 -12.85
C PRO A 96 -5.83 -69.22 -14.21
N GLU A 97 -6.49 -68.85 -15.32
CA GLU A 97 -6.10 -69.20 -16.68
C GLU A 97 -4.97 -68.32 -17.22
N LEU A 98 -4.32 -68.74 -18.30
CA LEU A 98 -3.27 -67.96 -18.96
C LEU A 98 -3.78 -66.62 -19.51
N HIS A 99 -5.06 -66.55 -19.85
CA HIS A 99 -5.73 -65.33 -20.32
C HIS A 99 -6.40 -64.57 -19.17
N GLY A 100 -6.51 -63.25 -19.31
CA GLY A 100 -7.09 -62.36 -18.30
C GLY A 100 -8.57 -62.06 -18.53
N LEU A 101 -8.99 -62.00 -19.80
CA LEU A 101 -10.34 -61.64 -20.21
C LEU A 101 -10.82 -62.57 -21.33
N THR A 102 -12.12 -62.72 -21.48
CA THR A 102 -12.76 -63.49 -22.55
C THR A 102 -13.88 -62.68 -23.16
N ALA A 103 -13.76 -62.35 -24.45
CA ALA A 103 -14.85 -61.76 -25.21
C ALA A 103 -15.75 -62.87 -25.77
N VAL A 104 -17.02 -62.84 -25.41
CA VAL A 104 -18.05 -63.80 -25.84
C VAL A 104 -18.99 -63.11 -26.81
N PHE A 105 -19.15 -63.68 -28.00
CA PHE A 105 -19.99 -63.18 -29.08
C PHE A 105 -21.25 -64.06 -29.17
N ALA A 106 -22.36 -63.66 -28.55
CA ALA A 106 -23.57 -64.47 -28.53
C ALA A 106 -24.09 -64.74 -29.95
N GLY A 107 -24.45 -65.99 -30.26
CA GLY A 107 -24.99 -66.35 -31.59
C GLY A 107 -23.96 -66.38 -32.73
N ARG A 108 -22.72 -65.95 -32.52
CA ARG A 108 -21.69 -65.82 -33.57
C ARG A 108 -20.44 -66.66 -33.28
N THR A 109 -19.77 -67.13 -34.32
CA THR A 109 -18.53 -67.93 -34.22
C THR A 109 -17.33 -67.11 -34.68
N VAL A 110 -16.24 -67.09 -33.91
CA VAL A 110 -15.01 -66.40 -34.26
C VAL A 110 -14.26 -67.15 -35.37
N ARG A 111 -13.97 -66.46 -36.47
CA ARG A 111 -13.20 -66.99 -37.61
C ARG A 111 -11.79 -66.47 -37.67
N GLY A 112 -11.56 -65.27 -37.16
CA GLY A 112 -10.24 -64.66 -37.07
C GLY A 112 -10.24 -63.42 -36.20
N VAL A 113 -9.06 -63.01 -35.77
CA VAL A 113 -8.87 -61.79 -34.99
C VAL A 113 -7.58 -61.11 -35.40
N SER A 114 -7.61 -59.79 -35.47
CA SER A 114 -6.43 -58.93 -35.61
C SER A 114 -6.42 -57.93 -34.46
N VAL A 115 -5.26 -57.75 -33.83
CA VAL A 115 -5.06 -56.76 -32.77
C VAL A 115 -4.52 -55.49 -33.41
N THR A 116 -5.16 -54.36 -33.11
CA THR A 116 -4.78 -53.04 -33.61
C THR A 116 -4.69 -52.05 -32.46
N GLN A 117 -3.75 -51.12 -32.52
CA GLN A 117 -3.52 -50.15 -31.45
C GLN A 117 -2.90 -48.86 -32.00
N PRO A 118 -2.90 -47.76 -31.23
CA PRO A 118 -2.17 -46.56 -31.60
C PRO A 118 -0.65 -46.76 -31.53
N SER A 119 0.11 -45.92 -32.23
CA SER A 119 1.57 -46.04 -32.40
C SER A 119 2.40 -45.81 -31.13
N ASP A 120 1.78 -45.36 -30.03
CA ASP A 120 2.46 -45.07 -28.76
C ASP A 120 2.40 -46.23 -27.75
N THR A 121 1.67 -47.31 -28.05
CA THR A 121 1.53 -48.49 -27.17
C THR A 121 2.06 -49.79 -27.78
N ASP A 122 3.05 -49.73 -28.69
CA ASP A 122 3.71 -50.87 -29.38
C ASP A 122 4.05 -52.06 -28.49
N HIS A 123 4.47 -51.81 -27.25
CA HIS A 123 4.81 -52.83 -26.26
C HIS A 123 3.64 -53.75 -25.84
N LEU A 124 2.37 -53.35 -26.04
CA LEU A 124 1.24 -54.20 -25.68
C LEU A 124 1.09 -55.41 -26.62
N MET A 125 1.59 -55.32 -27.86
CA MET A 125 1.47 -56.39 -28.87
C MET A 125 2.22 -57.67 -28.47
N ASP A 126 3.31 -57.54 -27.71
CA ASP A 126 4.12 -58.67 -27.23
C ASP A 126 3.32 -59.63 -26.33
N HIS A 127 2.18 -59.18 -25.80
CA HIS A 127 1.30 -60.00 -24.97
C HIS A 127 0.36 -60.89 -25.79
N PHE A 128 0.06 -60.55 -27.05
CA PHE A 128 -0.93 -61.24 -27.89
C PHE A 128 -0.34 -62.45 -28.63
N THR A 129 0.20 -63.39 -27.84
CA THR A 129 0.78 -64.64 -28.36
C THR A 129 -0.04 -65.84 -27.90
N ALA A 130 0.04 -66.95 -28.65
CA ALA A 130 -0.56 -68.22 -28.23
C ALA A 130 -0.04 -68.69 -26.86
N ALA A 131 1.24 -68.44 -26.57
CA ALA A 131 1.86 -68.72 -25.27
C ALA A 131 1.27 -67.86 -24.13
N GLY A 132 0.86 -66.62 -24.44
CA GLY A 132 0.13 -65.73 -23.53
C GLY A 132 -1.36 -66.07 -23.37
N GLY A 133 -1.84 -67.17 -23.99
CA GLY A 133 -3.24 -67.58 -23.94
C GLY A 133 -4.15 -66.88 -24.95
N PHE A 134 -3.60 -66.17 -25.93
CA PHE A 134 -4.39 -65.57 -27.02
C PHE A 134 -4.84 -66.65 -27.99
N ALA A 135 -6.15 -66.94 -27.98
CA ALA A 135 -6.76 -67.95 -28.83
C ALA A 135 -8.26 -67.68 -28.94
N TYR A 136 -8.90 -68.23 -29.96
CA TYR A 136 -10.36 -68.26 -30.06
C TYR A 136 -10.85 -69.69 -30.28
N ASP A 137 -12.03 -69.98 -29.73
CA ASP A 137 -12.72 -71.25 -29.91
C ASP A 137 -14.24 -71.00 -29.89
N GLY A 138 -14.94 -71.52 -30.89
CA GLY A 138 -16.37 -71.28 -31.07
C GLY A 138 -16.71 -69.78 -31.03
N ASN A 139 -17.49 -69.37 -30.04
CA ASN A 139 -17.97 -68.00 -29.85
C ASN A 139 -17.13 -67.17 -28.85
N ALA A 140 -16.01 -67.70 -28.38
CA ALA A 140 -15.19 -67.09 -27.34
C ALA A 140 -13.79 -66.74 -27.86
N LEU A 141 -13.36 -65.51 -27.58
CA LEU A 141 -12.01 -65.00 -27.82
C LEU A 141 -11.32 -64.78 -26.48
N ARG A 142 -10.28 -65.57 -26.19
CA ARG A 142 -9.45 -65.49 -24.99
C ARG A 142 -8.39 -64.42 -25.19
N ILE A 143 -8.33 -63.45 -24.27
CA ILE A 143 -7.46 -62.28 -24.32
C ILE A 143 -6.43 -62.37 -23.17
N PRO A 144 -5.11 -62.35 -23.48
CA PRO A 144 -4.04 -62.42 -22.49
C PRO A 144 -4.14 -61.40 -21.37
N ARG A 145 -3.35 -61.63 -20.31
CA ARG A 145 -3.15 -60.65 -19.23
C ARG A 145 -2.26 -59.51 -19.73
N VAL A 146 -2.89 -58.46 -20.25
CA VAL A 146 -2.21 -57.26 -20.78
C VAL A 146 -2.13 -56.20 -19.68
N PRO A 147 -0.94 -55.75 -19.26
CA PRO A 147 -0.78 -54.58 -18.42
C PRO A 147 -1.28 -53.34 -19.14
N LEU A 148 -2.01 -52.47 -18.44
CA LEU A 148 -2.55 -51.24 -19.01
C LEU A 148 -2.31 -50.09 -18.04
N ASN A 149 -1.51 -49.10 -18.44
CA ASN A 149 -1.44 -47.84 -17.71
C ASN A 149 -2.77 -47.08 -17.85
N ARG A 150 -2.93 -46.04 -17.04
CA ARG A 150 -4.11 -45.19 -17.08
C ARG A 150 -4.27 -44.60 -18.49
N GLY A 151 -5.37 -44.92 -19.17
CA GLY A 151 -5.69 -44.44 -20.52
C GLY A 151 -5.17 -45.32 -21.66
N ASP A 152 -4.37 -46.34 -21.36
CA ASP A 152 -3.92 -47.31 -22.37
C ASP A 152 -5.11 -48.11 -22.89
N HIS A 153 -5.06 -48.45 -24.17
CA HIS A 153 -6.10 -49.22 -24.83
C HIS A 153 -5.54 -50.02 -26.00
N PHE A 154 -6.25 -51.08 -26.36
CA PHE A 154 -6.05 -51.83 -27.60
C PHE A 154 -7.40 -52.14 -28.23
N LYS A 155 -7.38 -52.50 -29.51
CA LYS A 155 -8.58 -52.83 -30.27
C LYS A 155 -8.44 -54.21 -30.90
N LEU A 156 -9.51 -54.97 -30.88
CA LEU A 156 -9.61 -56.28 -31.49
C LEU A 156 -10.57 -56.17 -32.66
N LEU A 157 -10.04 -56.34 -33.88
CA LEU A 157 -10.83 -56.50 -35.09
C LEU A 157 -11.13 -57.99 -35.25
N VAL A 158 -12.36 -58.38 -34.97
CA VAL A 158 -12.80 -59.77 -34.90
C VAL A 158 -13.70 -60.07 -36.09
N LEU A 159 -13.30 -61.06 -36.87
CA LEU A 159 -14.11 -61.62 -37.94
C LEU A 159 -14.97 -62.74 -37.37
N LEU A 160 -16.29 -62.59 -37.50
CA LEU A 160 -17.30 -63.48 -36.96
C LEU A 160 -18.13 -64.08 -38.11
N ALA A 161 -18.69 -65.27 -37.90
CA ALA A 161 -19.61 -65.93 -38.80
C ALA A 161 -20.83 -66.46 -38.06
N GLY A 162 -22.01 -66.31 -38.66
CA GLY A 162 -23.29 -66.65 -38.04
C GLY A 162 -23.79 -65.57 -37.07
N GLY A 163 -25.08 -65.60 -36.79
CA GLY A 163 -25.79 -64.58 -36.01
C GLY A 163 -25.99 -63.27 -36.78
N ASP A 164 -26.58 -62.28 -36.12
CA ASP A 164 -26.98 -61.00 -36.72
C ASP A 164 -26.23 -59.82 -36.06
N VAL A 165 -26.05 -58.74 -36.81
CA VAL A 165 -25.53 -57.46 -36.29
C VAL A 165 -26.35 -57.01 -35.09
N GLY A 166 -25.69 -56.60 -34.01
CA GLY A 166 -26.34 -56.23 -32.75
C GLY A 166 -26.55 -57.36 -31.75
N ASP A 167 -26.28 -58.63 -32.11
CA ASP A 167 -26.15 -59.70 -31.10
C ASP A 167 -25.16 -59.32 -29.98
N GLU A 168 -25.44 -59.83 -28.78
CA GLU A 168 -24.77 -59.39 -27.58
C GLU A 168 -23.29 -59.80 -27.52
N ILE A 169 -22.43 -58.82 -27.22
CA ILE A 169 -20.99 -59.01 -27.02
C ILE A 169 -20.66 -58.69 -25.57
N ARG A 170 -20.17 -59.68 -24.83
CA ARG A 170 -19.80 -59.53 -23.42
C ARG A 170 -18.31 -59.77 -23.23
N LEU A 171 -17.66 -58.89 -22.48
CA LEU A 171 -16.32 -59.14 -21.97
C LEU A 171 -16.42 -59.68 -20.55
N VAL A 172 -15.92 -60.89 -20.35
CA VAL A 172 -15.95 -61.62 -19.08
C VAL A 172 -14.53 -61.69 -18.53
N GLY A 173 -14.36 -61.35 -17.25
CA GLY A 173 -13.09 -61.40 -16.56
C GLY A 173 -13.18 -60.71 -15.21
N GLY A 174 -12.22 -60.98 -14.33
CA GLY A 174 -12.19 -60.39 -12.99
C GLY A 174 -10.89 -59.64 -12.75
N LEU A 175 -11.00 -58.55 -11.99
CA LEU A 175 -9.87 -57.73 -11.56
C LEU A 175 -9.85 -57.64 -10.04
N ARG A 176 -8.67 -57.79 -9.45
CA ARG A 176 -8.47 -57.62 -8.01
C ARG A 176 -8.75 -56.16 -7.66
N ASP A 177 -9.66 -55.96 -6.70
CA ASP A 177 -10.08 -54.63 -6.25
C ASP A 177 -10.59 -53.72 -7.39
N GLY A 178 -11.15 -54.34 -8.44
CA GLY A 178 -11.56 -53.66 -9.68
C GLY A 178 -12.78 -54.30 -10.36
N GLU A 179 -13.13 -53.80 -11.54
CA GLU A 179 -14.26 -54.31 -12.33
C GLU A 179 -13.99 -54.25 -13.84
N VAL A 180 -14.61 -55.16 -14.58
CA VAL A 180 -14.72 -55.11 -16.04
C VAL A 180 -16.15 -54.69 -16.36
N HIS A 181 -16.33 -53.62 -17.14
CA HIS A 181 -17.67 -53.08 -17.42
C HIS A 181 -17.81 -52.57 -18.86
N PRO A 182 -19.03 -52.56 -19.42
CA PRO A 182 -19.29 -51.91 -20.68
C PRO A 182 -19.12 -50.38 -20.54
N ASN A 183 -18.42 -49.76 -21.49
CA ASN A 183 -18.24 -48.32 -21.56
C ASN A 183 -19.20 -47.71 -22.62
N ARG A 184 -19.77 -46.53 -22.34
CA ARG A 184 -20.80 -45.86 -23.17
C ARG A 184 -20.36 -44.52 -23.78
N SER A 185 -19.06 -44.19 -23.81
CA SER A 185 -18.63 -42.93 -24.43
C SER A 185 -18.88 -42.96 -25.96
N ALA A 186 -19.69 -41.99 -26.43
CA ALA A 186 -20.21 -41.92 -27.80
C ALA A 186 -19.24 -41.27 -28.81
N THR A 187 -18.09 -40.78 -28.36
CA THR A 187 -17.09 -40.11 -29.20
C THR A 187 -15.67 -40.65 -28.92
N PRO A 188 -14.73 -40.58 -29.88
CA PRO A 188 -13.37 -41.08 -29.71
C PRO A 188 -12.53 -40.33 -28.65
N ASP A 189 -12.86 -39.08 -28.32
CA ASP A 189 -11.97 -38.15 -27.61
C ASP A 189 -12.50 -37.54 -26.30
N ASP A 190 -13.66 -37.98 -25.79
CA ASP A 190 -14.13 -37.49 -24.49
C ASP A 190 -13.35 -38.13 -23.34
N LYS A 191 -12.20 -37.53 -23.01
CA LYS A 191 -11.51 -37.77 -21.74
C LYS A 191 -12.43 -37.35 -20.60
N PRO A 192 -12.66 -38.19 -19.57
CA PRO A 192 -13.44 -37.77 -18.41
C PRO A 192 -12.80 -36.51 -17.80
N PRO A 193 -13.61 -35.53 -17.36
CA PRO A 193 -13.09 -34.26 -16.87
C PRO A 193 -12.14 -34.52 -15.69
N LEU A 194 -10.95 -33.90 -15.75
CA LEU A 194 -9.89 -34.01 -14.73
C LEU A 194 -10.37 -33.64 -13.32
N PHE A 195 -11.42 -32.83 -13.23
CA PHE A 195 -12.05 -32.42 -11.98
C PHE A 195 -13.52 -32.83 -11.97
N SER A 196 -13.96 -33.44 -10.87
CA SER A 196 -15.38 -33.67 -10.63
C SER A 196 -16.14 -32.34 -10.62
N ARG A 197 -17.45 -32.36 -10.92
CA ARG A 197 -18.30 -31.15 -10.87
C ARG A 197 -18.20 -30.44 -9.50
N ALA A 198 -18.05 -31.22 -8.43
CA ALA A 198 -17.84 -30.71 -7.08
C ALA A 198 -16.50 -29.96 -6.95
N ALA A 199 -15.40 -30.53 -7.44
CA ALA A 199 -14.09 -29.87 -7.41
C ALA A 199 -14.11 -28.55 -8.20
N ARG A 200 -14.78 -28.50 -9.36
CA ARG A 200 -14.89 -27.29 -10.18
C ARG A 200 -15.68 -26.17 -9.48
N LEU A 201 -16.77 -26.51 -8.80
CA LEU A 201 -17.56 -25.56 -8.01
C LEU A 201 -16.76 -25.01 -6.81
N ILE A 202 -16.00 -25.87 -6.12
CA ILE A 202 -15.15 -25.45 -5.00
C ILE A 202 -14.07 -24.48 -5.47
N THR A 203 -13.39 -24.76 -6.59
CA THR A 203 -12.38 -23.85 -7.14
C THR A 203 -12.97 -22.49 -7.51
N ILE A 204 -14.14 -22.47 -8.18
CA ILE A 204 -14.81 -21.20 -8.54
C ILE A 204 -15.19 -20.41 -7.29
N ALA A 205 -15.75 -21.05 -6.27
CA ALA A 205 -16.13 -20.40 -5.03
C ALA A 205 -14.90 -19.80 -4.31
N LEU A 206 -13.79 -20.53 -4.22
CA LEU A 206 -12.55 -20.04 -3.62
C LEU A 206 -11.96 -18.86 -4.39
N THR A 207 -11.91 -18.93 -5.73
CA THR A 207 -11.40 -17.81 -6.55
C THR A 207 -12.28 -16.57 -6.39
N ALA A 208 -13.61 -16.74 -6.38
CA ALA A 208 -14.53 -15.63 -6.15
C ALA A 208 -14.32 -15.00 -4.75
N SER A 209 -14.17 -15.82 -3.70
CA SER A 209 -13.88 -15.31 -2.36
C SER A 209 -12.57 -14.53 -2.28
N VAL A 210 -11.49 -15.01 -2.91
CA VAL A 210 -10.18 -14.30 -2.93
C VAL A 210 -10.28 -12.98 -3.70
N VAL A 211 -10.95 -12.96 -4.85
CA VAL A 211 -11.14 -11.75 -5.64
C VAL A 211 -11.98 -10.72 -4.90
N THR A 212 -13.07 -11.14 -4.24
CA THR A 212 -13.89 -10.25 -3.42
C THR A 212 -13.10 -9.69 -2.25
N LEU A 213 -12.25 -10.49 -1.59
CA LEU A 213 -11.40 -10.02 -0.49
C LEU A 213 -10.35 -9.01 -0.97
N ALA A 214 -9.70 -9.27 -2.10
CA ALA A 214 -8.76 -8.33 -2.71
C ALA A 214 -9.45 -7.02 -3.15
N ALA A 215 -10.68 -7.10 -3.67
CA ALA A 215 -11.45 -5.93 -4.05
C ALA A 215 -11.85 -5.07 -2.85
N ILE A 216 -12.24 -5.67 -1.73
CA ILE A 216 -12.57 -4.94 -0.49
C ILE A 216 -11.34 -4.19 0.04
N VAL A 217 -10.18 -4.86 0.12
CA VAL A 217 -8.92 -4.26 0.60
C VAL A 217 -8.45 -3.10 -0.28
N VAL A 218 -8.71 -3.14 -1.59
CA VAL A 218 -8.30 -2.10 -2.54
C VAL A 218 -9.34 -0.98 -2.68
N ALA A 219 -10.62 -1.25 -2.45
CA ALA A 219 -11.70 -0.29 -2.69
C ALA A 219 -12.18 0.46 -1.43
N GLN A 220 -11.90 -0.04 -0.22
CA GLN A 220 -12.21 0.66 1.04
C GLN A 220 -10.93 1.29 1.60
N ASP A 221 -10.56 2.45 1.06
CA ASP A 221 -9.54 3.34 1.62
C ASP A 221 -10.18 4.33 2.63
N ASP A 222 -11.14 3.85 3.42
CA ASP A 222 -11.73 4.56 4.57
C ASP A 222 -11.01 4.12 5.86
N THR A 223 -9.68 3.98 5.80
CA THR A 223 -8.94 3.82 7.06
C THR A 223 -9.04 5.14 7.82
N PRO A 224 -9.57 5.16 9.06
CA PRO A 224 -9.55 6.37 9.87
C PRO A 224 -8.12 6.90 9.92
N PRO A 225 -7.92 8.24 9.91
CA PRO A 225 -6.61 8.83 9.89
C PRO A 225 -5.72 8.17 10.96
N PRO A 226 -4.42 7.96 10.69
CA PRO A 226 -3.50 7.41 11.69
C PRO A 226 -3.71 8.10 13.04
N ILE A 227 -3.63 7.36 14.15
CA ILE A 227 -3.93 7.89 15.50
C ILE A 227 -3.23 9.25 15.70
N GLY A 228 -4.01 10.32 15.87
CA GLY A 228 -3.52 11.70 15.99
C GLY A 228 -3.67 12.57 14.74
N CYS A 229 -4.25 12.05 13.66
CA CYS A 229 -4.63 12.79 12.47
C CYS A 229 -6.12 13.15 12.48
N ALA A 230 -6.46 14.30 11.91
CA ALA A 230 -7.82 14.77 11.66
C ALA A 230 -7.86 15.52 10.32
N GLY A 231 -8.99 15.43 9.62
CA GLY A 231 -9.24 16.08 8.33
C GLY A 231 -9.75 17.52 8.42
N GLY A 232 -10.00 18.12 7.26
CA GLY A 232 -10.57 19.46 7.14
C GLY A 232 -9.55 20.55 6.81
N ARG A 233 -9.92 21.82 7.04
CA ARG A 233 -9.06 22.97 6.75
C ARG A 233 -8.60 23.66 8.03
N LEU A 234 -7.36 24.12 8.06
CA LEU A 234 -6.78 24.89 9.16
C LEU A 234 -5.93 26.02 8.62
N THR A 235 -6.09 27.23 9.15
CA THR A 235 -5.22 28.37 8.85
C THR A 235 -4.26 28.62 10.00
N LEU A 236 -2.97 28.70 9.68
CA LEU A 236 -1.90 29.08 10.59
C LEU A 236 -1.48 30.52 10.28
N THR A 237 -1.67 31.42 11.23
CA THR A 237 -1.40 32.87 11.07
C THR A 237 -0.39 33.39 12.08
N GLY A 238 0.04 34.65 11.95
CA GLY A 238 0.86 35.35 12.93
C GLY A 238 2.35 35.39 12.58
N SER A 239 3.19 34.89 13.48
CA SER A 239 4.66 34.99 13.42
C SER A 239 5.26 34.63 12.06
N THR A 240 5.87 35.62 11.40
CA THR A 240 6.67 35.41 10.17
C THR A 240 7.98 34.70 10.48
N ALA A 241 8.50 34.90 11.69
CA ALA A 241 9.72 34.29 12.22
C ALA A 241 9.64 32.76 12.23
N PHE A 242 8.47 32.23 12.58
CA PHE A 242 8.21 30.80 12.70
C PHE A 242 7.61 30.18 11.43
N ALA A 243 7.34 30.98 10.40
CA ALA A 243 6.70 30.53 9.15
C ALA A 243 7.43 29.35 8.46
N PRO A 244 8.78 29.30 8.38
CA PRO A 244 9.48 28.15 7.81
C PRO A 244 9.17 26.85 8.55
N VAL A 245 9.12 26.89 9.90
CA VAL A 245 8.74 25.75 10.74
C VAL A 245 7.31 25.32 10.42
N LEU A 246 6.37 26.27 10.40
CA LEU A 246 4.96 25.96 10.14
C LEU A 246 4.75 25.33 8.78
N ARG A 247 5.38 25.85 7.72
CA ARG A 247 5.25 25.27 6.36
C ARG A 247 5.78 23.85 6.30
N GLU A 248 6.93 23.58 6.93
CA GLU A 248 7.52 22.24 6.93
C GLU A 248 6.69 21.25 7.78
N VAL A 249 6.26 21.66 8.98
CA VAL A 249 5.41 20.82 9.84
C VAL A 249 4.05 20.59 9.19
N ALA A 250 3.42 21.61 8.60
CA ALA A 250 2.15 21.50 7.88
C ALA A 250 2.27 20.50 6.73
N GLY A 251 3.24 20.68 5.83
CA GLY A 251 3.45 19.76 4.72
C GLY A 251 3.82 18.34 5.18
N LYS A 252 4.48 18.19 6.33
CA LYS A 252 4.77 16.86 6.90
C LYS A 252 3.52 16.22 7.51
N TYR A 253 2.70 16.98 8.22
CA TYR A 253 1.41 16.52 8.73
C TYR A 253 0.49 16.07 7.59
N GLU A 254 0.35 16.87 6.52
CA GLU A 254 -0.45 16.50 5.34
C GLU A 254 0.07 15.21 4.67
N ARG A 255 1.40 15.03 4.57
CA ARG A 255 1.96 13.77 4.05
C ARG A 255 1.73 12.57 4.96
N ASP A 256 1.92 12.76 6.27
CA ASP A 256 1.82 11.68 7.25
C ASP A 256 0.34 11.28 7.50
N CYS A 257 -0.61 12.21 7.32
CA CYS A 257 -2.04 12.02 7.57
C CYS A 257 -2.90 11.77 6.31
N GLY A 258 -2.30 11.78 5.11
CA GLY A 258 -3.01 11.64 3.84
C GLY A 258 -3.59 12.96 3.30
N GLY A 259 -4.22 12.92 2.11
CA GLY A 259 -4.66 14.13 1.40
C GLY A 259 -5.95 14.81 1.89
N ASP A 260 -6.45 14.43 3.07
CA ASP A 260 -7.68 14.97 3.67
C ASP A 260 -7.47 16.31 4.42
N PRO A 261 -6.46 16.46 5.30
CA PRO A 261 -6.12 17.76 5.88
C PRO A 261 -5.55 18.74 4.83
N VAL A 262 -5.99 20.00 4.93
CA VAL A 262 -5.40 21.14 4.21
C VAL A 262 -5.03 22.24 5.20
N ILE A 263 -3.74 22.56 5.27
CA ILE A 263 -3.20 23.52 6.22
C ILE A 263 -2.59 24.71 5.46
N ASP A 264 -3.27 25.85 5.53
CA ASP A 264 -2.80 27.10 4.92
C ASP A 264 -1.92 27.87 5.91
N VAL A 265 -0.72 28.27 5.49
CA VAL A 265 0.20 29.10 6.29
C VAL A 265 0.17 30.54 5.75
N ASP A 266 -0.53 31.42 6.45
CA ASP A 266 -0.70 32.84 6.11
C ASP A 266 -0.17 33.75 7.23
N THR A 267 1.15 33.94 7.27
CA THR A 267 1.83 34.68 8.34
C THR A 267 2.12 36.11 7.94
N HIS A 268 1.66 37.08 8.73
CA HIS A 268 1.84 38.53 8.49
C HIS A 268 2.15 39.33 9.76
N GLY A 269 2.66 38.66 10.80
CA GLY A 269 3.15 39.27 12.04
C GLY A 269 2.36 38.81 13.26
N SER A 270 3.07 38.55 14.36
CA SER A 270 2.53 37.98 15.61
C SER A 270 1.30 38.75 16.12
N THR A 271 1.34 40.08 16.16
CA THR A 271 0.20 40.87 16.67
C THR A 271 -0.99 40.87 15.70
N ALA A 272 -0.72 40.88 14.40
CA ALA A 272 -1.76 40.84 13.38
C ALA A 272 -2.51 39.50 13.42
N GLY A 273 -1.80 38.37 13.47
CA GLY A 273 -2.40 37.04 13.59
C GLY A 273 -3.17 36.83 14.90
N ILE A 274 -2.71 37.39 16.02
CA ILE A 274 -3.45 37.34 17.29
C ILE A 274 -4.78 38.09 17.19
N ARG A 275 -4.80 39.28 16.55
CA ARG A 275 -6.04 40.04 16.33
C ARG A 275 -6.98 39.31 15.38
N GLU A 276 -6.44 38.68 14.34
CA GLU A 276 -7.21 37.88 13.38
C GLU A 276 -7.91 36.71 14.08
N LEU A 277 -7.17 35.93 14.88
CA LEU A 277 -7.73 34.84 15.66
C LEU A 277 -8.81 35.31 16.65
N ALA A 278 -8.57 36.41 17.35
CA ALA A 278 -9.54 36.98 18.27
C ALA A 278 -10.83 37.42 17.54
N ALA A 279 -10.70 38.07 16.39
CA ALA A 279 -11.84 38.49 15.57
C ALA A 279 -12.62 37.28 15.02
N ALA A 280 -11.92 36.29 14.47
CA ALA A 280 -12.52 35.06 13.94
C ALA A 280 -13.27 34.28 15.02
N GLY A 281 -12.69 34.13 16.21
CA GLY A 281 -13.34 33.42 17.30
C GLY A 281 -14.49 34.18 17.95
N ALA A 282 -14.40 35.52 18.02
CA ALA A 282 -15.54 36.33 18.43
C ALA A 282 -16.72 36.19 17.47
N GLN A 283 -16.46 36.11 16.16
CA GLN A 283 -17.48 35.85 15.15
C GLN A 283 -18.05 34.43 15.28
N GLY A 284 -17.19 33.40 15.36
CA GLY A 284 -17.61 32.01 15.55
C GLY A 284 -18.44 31.81 16.84
N SER A 285 -18.15 32.56 17.90
CA SER A 285 -18.94 32.57 19.13
C SER A 285 -20.35 33.15 18.92
N ARG A 286 -20.50 34.22 18.14
CA ARG A 286 -21.82 34.81 17.81
C ARG A 286 -22.66 33.88 16.94
N ASP A 287 -22.00 33.15 16.04
CA ASP A 287 -22.65 32.25 15.09
C ASP A 287 -22.92 30.85 15.67
N GLY A 288 -22.53 30.59 16.93
CA GLY A 288 -22.70 29.28 17.58
C GLY A 288 -21.76 28.19 17.08
N GLN A 289 -20.73 28.54 16.31
CA GLN A 289 -19.74 27.62 15.72
C GLN A 289 -18.56 27.34 16.67
N GLY A 290 -18.33 28.19 17.68
CA GLY A 290 -17.30 28.00 18.68
C GLY A 290 -15.89 28.37 18.18
N SER A 291 -14.90 27.51 18.48
CA SER A 291 -13.49 27.73 18.15
C SER A 291 -13.28 27.66 16.63
N PRO A 292 -12.75 28.70 15.97
CA PRO A 292 -12.50 28.70 14.54
C PRO A 292 -11.32 27.77 14.19
N PRO A 293 -11.23 27.29 12.94
CA PRO A 293 -10.10 26.52 12.45
C PRO A 293 -8.89 27.43 12.14
N VAL A 294 -8.46 28.21 13.13
CA VAL A 294 -7.35 29.16 13.04
C VAL A 294 -6.45 29.00 14.26
N VAL A 295 -5.14 28.93 14.05
CA VAL A 295 -4.12 28.94 15.10
C VAL A 295 -3.17 30.09 14.82
N ALA A 296 -2.98 30.97 15.81
CA ALA A 296 -2.08 32.12 15.69
C ALA A 296 -0.77 31.87 16.42
N LEU A 297 0.36 31.99 15.71
CA LEU A 297 1.69 31.88 16.28
C LEU A 297 2.20 33.26 16.69
N SER A 298 2.89 33.33 17.82
CA SER A 298 3.45 34.58 18.34
C SER A 298 4.82 34.34 18.95
N ASP A 299 5.76 35.24 18.65
CA ASP A 299 7.16 35.23 19.15
C ASP A 299 7.28 35.59 20.63
N GLY A 300 6.14 35.80 21.30
CA GLY A 300 6.05 36.18 22.69
C GLY A 300 4.60 36.20 23.16
N PRO A 301 4.35 36.62 24.41
CA PRO A 301 3.01 36.57 24.98
C PRO A 301 2.05 37.49 24.23
N LYS A 302 0.79 37.05 24.11
CA LYS A 302 -0.30 37.87 23.57
C LYS A 302 -0.51 39.13 24.42
N PRO A 303 -1.05 40.22 23.82
CA PRO A 303 -1.48 41.39 24.57
C PRO A 303 -2.49 41.06 25.68
N ALA A 304 -2.51 41.89 26.72
CA ALA A 304 -3.56 41.85 27.75
C ALA A 304 -4.94 42.12 27.13
N GLY A 305 -6.00 41.66 27.80
CA GLY A 305 -7.38 41.91 27.37
C GLY A 305 -7.96 40.90 26.36
N LEU A 306 -7.27 39.79 26.11
CA LEU A 306 -7.74 38.68 25.26
C LEU A 306 -7.88 37.36 26.07
N PRO A 307 -8.70 37.30 27.14
CA PRO A 307 -8.80 36.13 28.04
C PRO A 307 -9.39 34.88 27.37
N GLU A 308 -10.08 35.03 26.25
CA GLU A 308 -10.67 33.96 25.44
C GLU A 308 -9.62 33.16 24.67
N LEU A 309 -8.44 33.74 24.39
CA LEU A 309 -7.35 33.02 23.76
C LEU A 309 -6.64 32.09 24.75
N ARG A 310 -6.38 30.86 24.31
CA ARG A 310 -5.64 29.84 25.06
C ARG A 310 -4.23 29.73 24.51
N GLU A 311 -3.26 29.72 25.41
CA GLU A 311 -1.84 29.63 25.08
C GLU A 311 -1.37 28.17 25.05
N ASN A 312 -0.55 27.85 24.05
CA ASN A 312 0.23 26.62 23.99
C ASN A 312 1.68 27.02 23.75
N ARG A 313 2.58 26.71 24.69
CA ARG A 313 4.02 26.97 24.54
C ARG A 313 4.59 25.92 23.57
N VAL A 314 5.22 26.36 22.49
CA VAL A 314 5.67 25.50 21.39
C VAL A 314 7.18 25.29 21.44
N ALA A 315 7.93 26.39 21.50
CA ALA A 315 9.38 26.36 21.47
C ALA A 315 9.97 27.60 22.16
N VAL A 316 11.27 27.59 22.44
CA VAL A 316 12.07 28.79 22.67
C VAL A 316 12.71 29.19 21.34
N SER A 317 12.43 30.40 20.88
CA SER A 317 13.05 31.01 19.71
C SER A 317 14.27 31.82 20.15
N VAL A 318 15.39 31.60 19.45
CA VAL A 318 16.62 32.38 19.64
C VAL A 318 16.77 33.34 18.46
N PHE A 319 17.07 34.60 18.75
CA PHE A 319 17.19 35.65 17.74
C PHE A 319 18.62 36.19 17.71
N ALA A 320 19.08 36.58 16.53
CA ALA A 320 20.37 37.18 16.31
C ALA A 320 20.21 38.67 15.95
N LEU A 321 21.12 39.49 16.47
CA LEU A 321 21.44 40.76 15.81
C LEU A 321 22.30 40.46 14.59
N VAL A 322 21.96 41.07 13.47
CA VAL A 322 22.70 40.91 12.21
C VAL A 322 23.21 42.24 11.73
N VAL A 323 24.40 42.25 11.15
CA VAL A 323 25.02 43.45 10.58
C VAL A 323 25.56 43.14 9.20
N ASN A 324 25.51 44.13 8.31
CA ASN A 324 26.10 44.06 6.98
C ASN A 324 27.59 43.68 7.05
N ASP A 325 28.06 42.87 6.09
CA ASP A 325 29.44 42.35 6.07
C ASP A 325 30.53 43.43 5.94
N ASP A 326 30.19 44.63 5.47
CA ASP A 326 31.13 45.76 5.45
C ASP A 326 31.51 46.22 6.87
N VAL A 327 30.65 45.96 7.86
CA VAL A 327 30.92 46.23 9.28
C VAL A 327 31.55 45.00 9.93
N ARG A 328 32.87 44.92 9.94
CA ARG A 328 33.64 43.74 10.44
C ARG A 328 33.61 43.52 11.95
N LEU A 329 32.73 44.18 12.70
CA LEU A 329 32.59 43.97 14.14
C LEU A 329 31.84 42.66 14.37
N THR A 330 32.35 41.79 15.25
CA THR A 330 31.72 40.50 15.55
C THR A 330 31.00 40.47 16.90
N ASN A 331 31.09 41.55 17.67
CA ASN A 331 30.56 41.64 19.03
C ASN A 331 30.15 43.09 19.34
N LEU A 332 29.02 43.26 20.01
CA LEU A 332 28.60 44.51 20.62
C LEU A 332 28.20 44.29 22.08
N SER A 333 28.48 45.28 22.94
CA SER A 333 27.87 45.28 24.26
C SER A 333 26.37 45.59 24.14
N THR A 334 25.53 45.06 25.02
CA THR A 334 24.10 45.40 25.07
C THR A 334 23.92 46.91 25.26
N ASN A 335 24.82 47.57 25.98
CA ASN A 335 24.80 49.02 26.13
C ASN A 335 25.02 49.75 24.79
N ASP A 336 25.97 49.30 23.96
CA ASP A 336 26.21 49.90 22.64
C ASP A 336 25.06 49.64 21.68
N VAL A 337 24.45 48.46 21.72
CA VAL A 337 23.21 48.19 20.97
C VAL A 337 22.11 49.16 21.39
N ARG A 338 21.91 49.36 22.69
CA ARG A 338 20.96 50.36 23.19
C ARG A 338 21.29 51.77 22.71
N ARG A 339 22.57 52.15 22.61
CA ARG A 339 22.99 53.48 22.13
C ARG A 339 22.80 53.64 20.61
N LEU A 340 23.07 52.60 19.83
CA LEU A 340 22.80 52.52 18.40
C LEU A 340 21.31 52.73 18.11
N TYR A 341 20.45 51.94 18.74
CA TYR A 341 18.99 52.02 18.56
C TYR A 341 18.35 53.27 19.20
N ARG A 342 19.15 54.10 19.89
CA ARG A 342 18.79 55.45 20.36
C ARG A 342 19.25 56.56 19.43
N GLY A 343 20.02 56.24 18.39
CA GLY A 343 20.64 57.22 17.48
C GLY A 343 21.77 58.03 18.11
N GLU A 344 22.29 57.60 19.27
CA GLU A 344 23.43 58.22 19.95
C GLU A 344 24.75 57.87 19.23
N ILE A 345 24.78 56.69 18.59
CA ILE A 345 25.86 56.26 17.71
C ILE A 345 25.34 56.34 16.28
N ARG A 346 26.02 57.14 15.45
CA ARG A 346 25.57 57.46 14.08
C ARG A 346 26.50 56.89 13.02
N ASN A 347 27.70 56.48 13.41
CA ASN A 347 28.70 55.92 12.51
C ASN A 347 29.50 54.82 13.23
N TRP A 348 29.80 53.75 12.51
CA TRP A 348 30.47 52.56 13.03
C TRP A 348 31.88 52.82 13.56
N ARG A 349 32.58 53.87 13.09
CA ARG A 349 33.89 54.28 13.62
C ARG A 349 33.86 54.65 15.11
N GLN A 350 32.70 55.07 15.63
CA GLN A 350 32.50 55.35 17.05
C GLN A 350 32.61 54.09 17.94
N LEU A 351 32.52 52.90 17.32
CA LEU A 351 32.66 51.59 17.95
C LEU A 351 33.91 50.84 17.44
N GLY A 352 34.84 51.54 16.78
CA GLY A 352 36.04 50.93 16.20
C GLY A 352 35.81 50.17 14.89
N GLY A 353 34.63 50.34 14.26
CA GLY A 353 34.31 49.80 12.95
C GLY A 353 34.74 50.71 11.79
N PRO A 354 34.27 50.42 10.55
CA PRO A 354 34.55 51.25 9.37
C PRO A 354 33.89 52.63 9.44
N ASP A 355 34.33 53.57 8.61
CA ASP A 355 33.68 54.87 8.44
C ASP A 355 32.41 54.74 7.59
N LEU A 356 31.39 54.10 8.16
CA LEU A 356 30.07 53.90 7.56
C LEU A 356 28.98 54.47 8.46
N PRO A 357 27.96 55.14 7.89
CA PRO A 357 26.77 55.53 8.64
C PRO A 357 26.03 54.31 9.18
N VAL A 358 25.36 54.47 10.31
CA VAL A 358 24.49 53.44 10.88
C VAL A 358 23.11 53.54 10.25
N HIS A 359 22.65 52.44 9.65
CA HIS A 359 21.27 52.27 9.18
C HIS A 359 20.56 51.23 10.07
N LEU A 360 19.49 51.63 10.75
CA LEU A 360 18.69 50.73 11.58
C LEU A 360 17.56 50.13 10.74
N VAL A 361 17.67 48.85 10.41
CA VAL A 361 16.64 48.11 9.68
C VAL A 361 15.79 47.36 10.69
N SER A 362 14.54 47.79 10.85
CA SER A 362 13.62 47.28 11.86
C SER A 362 12.36 46.72 11.22
N ARG A 363 11.45 46.22 12.05
CA ARG A 363 10.14 45.71 11.64
C ARG A 363 9.02 46.65 12.01
N ASP A 364 7.86 46.48 11.38
CA ASP A 364 6.64 47.18 11.76
C ASP A 364 6.17 46.84 13.20
N ALA A 365 5.11 47.51 13.66
CA ALA A 365 4.56 47.29 15.00
C ALA A 365 3.88 45.91 15.19
N ASN A 366 3.61 45.17 14.11
CA ASN A 366 2.98 43.85 14.19
C ASN A 366 3.98 42.73 14.48
N SER A 367 5.28 43.00 14.29
CA SER A 367 6.36 42.04 14.52
C SER A 367 6.51 41.66 16.00
N GLY A 368 6.41 40.35 16.28
CA GLY A 368 6.76 39.80 17.60
C GLY A 368 8.27 39.86 17.83
N THR A 369 9.09 39.52 16.84
CA THR A 369 10.56 39.65 16.87
C THR A 369 11.02 41.03 17.34
N ARG A 370 10.39 42.12 16.85
CA ARG A 370 10.63 43.49 17.32
C ARG A 370 10.26 43.69 18.78
N GLN A 371 9.09 43.22 19.20
CA GLN A 371 8.63 43.36 20.58
C GLN A 371 9.54 42.61 21.56
N VAL A 372 10.04 41.43 21.16
CA VAL A 372 11.06 40.70 21.91
C VAL A 372 12.34 41.50 22.00
N PHE A 373 12.85 42.04 20.89
CA PHE A 373 14.07 42.85 20.88
C PHE A 373 13.97 44.05 21.81
N GLN A 374 12.85 44.77 21.75
CA GLN A 374 12.57 45.93 22.60
C GLN A 374 12.53 45.55 24.08
N ARG A 375 11.88 44.44 24.43
CA ARG A 375 11.72 43.99 25.81
C ARG A 375 13.01 43.40 26.40
N ARG A 376 13.63 42.47 25.67
CA ARG A 376 14.74 41.65 26.17
C ARG A 376 16.11 42.32 26.00
N VAL A 377 16.30 43.13 24.95
CA VAL A 377 17.59 43.77 24.66
C VAL A 377 17.56 45.27 24.93
N LEU A 378 16.63 46.01 24.31
CA LEU A 378 16.64 47.48 24.40
C LEU A 378 16.12 48.01 25.74
N GLY A 379 15.19 47.29 26.38
CA GLY A 379 14.47 47.71 27.58
C GLY A 379 13.42 48.81 27.33
N ARG A 380 13.18 49.20 26.08
CA ARG A 380 12.22 50.23 25.67
C ARG A 380 11.94 50.18 24.16
N GLY A 381 10.96 50.97 23.72
CA GLY A 381 10.67 51.16 22.29
C GLY A 381 11.82 51.82 21.51
N GLU A 382 11.89 51.49 20.23
CA GLU A 382 12.82 52.13 19.29
C GLU A 382 12.44 53.58 18.98
N ILE A 383 13.37 54.34 18.40
CA ILE A 383 13.11 55.67 17.87
C ILE A 383 12.09 55.65 16.70
N ALA A 384 11.54 56.81 16.37
CA ALA A 384 10.57 56.94 15.28
C ALA A 384 11.13 56.47 13.92
N ASN A 385 10.25 56.03 13.02
CA ASN A 385 10.61 55.78 11.63
C ASN A 385 11.11 57.08 10.99
N SER A 386 12.26 57.03 10.33
CA SER A 386 12.89 58.20 9.70
C SER A 386 13.19 58.01 8.21
N SER A 387 12.87 56.84 7.66
CA SER A 387 13.06 56.50 6.26
C SER A 387 12.08 55.44 5.81
N VAL A 388 11.37 55.67 4.71
CA VAL A 388 10.50 54.68 4.06
C VAL A 388 11.31 53.72 3.18
N ASP A 389 12.37 54.18 2.54
CA ASP A 389 13.17 53.40 1.59
C ASP A 389 14.47 52.80 2.17
N CYS A 390 14.69 52.98 3.47
CA CYS A 390 15.90 52.60 4.22
C CYS A 390 17.20 53.32 3.83
N VAL A 391 17.18 54.20 2.83
CA VAL A 391 18.39 54.83 2.26
C VAL A 391 18.39 56.34 2.49
N HIS A 392 17.25 57.00 2.35
CA HIS A 392 17.11 58.44 2.48
C HIS A 392 16.35 58.80 3.76
N LYS A 393 16.79 59.84 4.46
CA LYS A 393 16.05 60.38 5.60
C LYS A 393 14.86 61.20 5.13
N ASP A 394 13.65 60.77 5.50
CA ASP A 394 12.42 61.55 5.33
C ASP A 394 12.33 62.68 6.35
N ASP A 395 12.87 62.44 7.56
CA ASP A 395 13.03 63.46 8.60
C ASP A 395 14.50 63.91 8.68
N PRO A 396 14.83 65.14 8.25
CA PRO A 396 16.20 65.64 8.29
C PRO A 396 16.72 65.85 9.72
N THR A 397 15.85 65.92 10.72
CA THR A 397 16.22 66.08 12.14
C THR A 397 16.55 64.74 12.79
N ALA A 398 16.20 63.61 12.16
CA ALA A 398 16.49 62.29 12.69
C ALA A 398 18.01 62.05 12.79
N ALA A 399 18.44 61.55 13.95
CA ALA A 399 19.86 61.30 14.21
C ALA A 399 20.47 60.25 13.26
N VAL A 400 19.72 59.18 13.00
CA VAL A 400 20.09 58.04 12.14
C VAL A 400 18.93 57.68 11.22
N ILE A 401 19.23 56.92 10.17
CA ILE A 401 18.19 56.30 9.35
C ILE A 401 17.65 55.10 10.13
N ARG A 402 16.33 55.05 10.25
CA ARG A 402 15.58 53.90 10.71
C ARG A 402 14.41 53.68 9.77
N CYS A 403 14.31 52.48 9.23
CA CYS A 403 13.18 52.04 8.43
C CYS A 403 12.46 50.85 9.08
N GLU A 404 11.19 50.65 8.72
CA GLU A 404 10.36 49.53 9.19
C GLU A 404 9.90 48.68 8.01
N LEU A 405 10.10 47.36 8.13
CA LEU A 405 9.77 46.38 7.09
C LEU A 405 8.74 45.36 7.60
N ASP A 406 8.04 44.70 6.68
CA ASP A 406 6.88 43.86 7.00
C ASP A 406 7.26 42.43 7.41
N SER A 407 8.45 41.94 7.04
CA SER A 407 8.86 40.53 7.17
C SER A 407 10.32 40.37 7.56
N THR A 408 10.66 39.20 8.13
CA THR A 408 12.05 38.87 8.49
C THR A 408 12.94 38.83 7.25
N ASP A 409 12.43 38.25 6.15
CA ASP A 409 13.19 38.11 4.90
C ASP A 409 13.57 39.48 4.32
N GLN A 410 12.66 40.47 4.37
CA GLN A 410 12.96 41.83 3.95
C GLN A 410 14.05 42.48 4.82
N VAL A 411 14.05 42.27 6.14
CA VAL A 411 15.11 42.77 7.04
C VAL A 411 16.46 42.17 6.68
N LEU A 412 16.54 40.84 6.52
CA LEU A 412 17.78 40.16 6.15
C LEU A 412 18.32 40.64 4.80
N ALA A 413 17.46 40.73 3.79
CA ALA A 413 17.85 41.22 2.47
C ALA A 413 18.35 42.67 2.53
N THR A 414 17.62 43.55 3.20
CA THR A 414 18.00 44.97 3.33
C THR A 414 19.31 45.13 4.10
N VAL A 415 19.53 44.37 5.18
CA VAL A 415 20.80 44.42 5.92
C VAL A 415 21.96 43.91 5.07
N ALA A 416 21.75 42.88 4.25
CA ALA A 416 22.78 42.35 3.36
C ALA A 416 23.18 43.34 2.25
N ASP A 417 22.21 44.10 1.72
CA ASP A 417 22.42 44.99 0.57
C ASP A 417 22.88 46.41 0.96
N LEU A 418 22.63 46.85 2.20
CA LEU A 418 22.88 48.22 2.64
C LEU A 418 24.13 48.32 3.54
N PRO A 419 25.24 48.92 3.05
CA PRO A 419 26.45 49.12 3.85
C PRO A 419 26.17 49.87 5.15
N GLY A 420 26.68 49.33 6.26
CA GLY A 420 26.46 49.92 7.58
C GLY A 420 25.09 49.63 8.21
N ALA A 421 24.25 48.79 7.59
CA ALA A 421 22.99 48.37 8.17
C ALA A 421 23.16 47.37 9.31
N ILE A 422 22.31 47.51 10.33
CA ILE A 422 22.09 46.55 11.41
C ILE A 422 20.59 46.26 11.51
N GLY A 423 20.25 45.00 11.75
CA GLY A 423 18.90 44.56 12.02
C GLY A 423 18.90 43.35 12.95
N TYR A 424 17.82 42.58 12.89
CA TYR A 424 17.64 41.38 13.70
C TYR A 424 16.79 40.35 12.97
N SER A 425 16.98 39.08 13.33
CA SER A 425 16.27 37.95 12.74
C SER A 425 16.35 36.73 13.66
N GLU A 426 15.57 35.70 13.37
CA GLU A 426 15.69 34.38 13.96
C GLU A 426 17.04 33.75 13.62
N LEU A 427 17.65 33.04 14.58
CA LEU A 427 19.02 32.53 14.48
C LEU A 427 19.29 31.77 13.18
N ASN A 428 18.42 30.83 12.81
CA ASN A 428 18.65 30.00 11.61
C ASN A 428 18.45 30.74 10.29
N LEU A 429 17.57 31.74 10.25
CA LEU A 429 17.39 32.56 9.05
C LEU A 429 18.60 33.48 8.87
N ALA A 430 19.06 34.11 9.96
CA ALA A 430 20.31 34.88 9.98
C ALA A 430 21.52 34.04 9.53
N ALA A 431 21.66 32.81 10.04
CA ALA A 431 22.78 31.92 9.72
C ALA A 431 22.84 31.48 8.25
N ARG A 432 21.71 31.53 7.52
CA ARG A 432 21.63 31.15 6.09
C ARG A 432 21.75 32.36 5.16
N ALA A 433 21.57 33.57 5.67
CA ALA A 433 21.71 34.80 4.89
C ALA A 433 23.17 35.02 4.46
N LYS A 434 23.36 35.70 3.34
CA LYS A 434 24.67 36.08 2.79
C LYS A 434 24.77 37.60 2.73
N GLY A 435 25.98 38.15 2.79
CA GLY A 435 26.20 39.60 2.80
C GLY A 435 26.00 40.25 4.18
N LEU A 436 25.75 39.43 5.20
CA LEU A 436 25.63 39.84 6.59
C LEU A 436 26.16 38.73 7.50
N HIS A 437 26.41 39.07 8.76
CA HIS A 437 26.75 38.11 9.81
C HIS A 437 26.11 38.48 11.14
N SER A 438 25.97 37.47 12.01
CA SER A 438 25.44 37.64 13.36
C SER A 438 26.46 38.25 14.31
N LEU A 439 25.99 39.17 15.14
CA LEU A 439 26.76 39.79 16.22
C LEU A 439 26.60 39.00 17.52
N ARG A 440 27.70 38.86 18.26
CA ARG A 440 27.65 38.48 19.68
C ARG A 440 27.14 39.64 20.53
N LEU A 441 26.41 39.31 21.59
CA LEU A 441 25.94 40.27 22.59
C LEU A 441 26.71 40.04 23.90
N ASP A 442 27.41 41.07 24.38
CA ASP A 442 28.21 41.00 25.62
C ASP A 442 29.23 39.85 25.62
N GLY A 443 29.71 39.45 24.44
CA GLY A 443 30.62 38.33 24.28
C GLY A 443 29.95 36.99 24.07
N ASP A 444 28.63 36.86 24.17
CA ASP A 444 27.87 35.62 23.96
C ASP A 444 27.30 35.50 22.54
N PRO A 445 27.39 34.32 21.89
CA PRO A 445 26.78 34.10 20.59
C PRO A 445 25.30 33.76 20.73
N ALA A 446 24.49 34.11 19.72
CA ALA A 446 23.17 33.52 19.56
C ALA A 446 23.33 32.01 19.31
N SER A 447 22.94 31.18 20.27
CA SER A 447 23.11 29.72 20.20
C SER A 447 21.99 29.01 20.95
N ALA A 448 21.20 28.21 20.21
CA ALA A 448 20.16 27.36 20.79
C ALA A 448 20.77 26.33 21.75
N ASP A 449 21.85 25.64 21.35
CA ASP A 449 22.52 24.64 22.18
C ASP A 449 23.07 25.23 23.47
N ALA A 450 23.67 26.43 23.43
CA ALA A 450 24.24 27.04 24.62
C ALA A 450 23.15 27.43 25.63
N ILE A 451 22.01 27.91 25.13
CA ILE A 451 20.82 28.22 25.94
C ILE A 451 20.21 26.94 26.51
N GLU A 452 20.10 25.87 25.72
CA GLU A 452 19.52 24.59 26.17
C GLU A 452 20.30 23.99 27.35
N HIS A 453 21.63 24.10 27.32
CA HIS A 453 22.51 23.60 28.37
C HIS A 453 22.77 24.60 29.51
N GLY A 454 22.16 25.79 29.48
CA GLY A 454 22.35 26.82 30.52
C GLY A 454 23.78 27.37 30.59
N THR A 455 24.48 27.39 29.46
CA THR A 455 25.89 27.83 29.35
C THR A 455 26.07 29.24 28.79
N SER A 456 24.97 29.93 28.46
CA SER A 456 24.97 31.31 27.98
C SER A 456 23.81 32.10 28.54
N ASP A 457 24.07 33.37 28.87
CA ASP A 457 23.08 34.34 29.34
C ASP A 457 22.53 35.20 28.18
N TYR A 458 22.70 34.73 26.94
CA TYR A 458 22.32 35.47 25.74
C TYR A 458 20.85 35.94 25.81
N PRO A 459 20.59 37.26 25.84
CA PRO A 459 19.29 37.76 26.31
C PRO A 459 18.22 37.72 25.23
N TYR A 460 18.60 37.64 23.95
CA TYR A 460 17.66 37.80 22.84
C TYR A 460 17.01 36.47 22.45
N ARG A 461 16.15 35.98 23.35
CA ARG A 461 15.34 34.77 23.20
C ARG A 461 13.94 34.98 23.77
N GLU A 462 12.98 34.21 23.28
CA GLU A 462 11.61 34.23 23.82
C GLU A 462 10.85 32.92 23.55
N ILE A 463 9.82 32.66 24.34
CA ILE A 463 8.88 31.56 24.08
C ILE A 463 8.02 31.87 22.84
N GLN A 464 8.00 30.91 21.91
CA GLN A 464 7.03 30.83 20.83
C GLN A 464 5.72 30.23 21.34
N TYR A 465 4.62 30.94 21.12
CA TYR A 465 3.28 30.50 21.51
C TYR A 465 2.44 30.16 20.28
N ALA A 466 1.63 29.12 20.40
CA ALA A 466 0.49 28.85 19.52
C ALA A 466 -0.81 29.12 20.28
N TYR A 467 -1.56 30.10 19.80
CA TYR A 467 -2.82 30.51 20.38
C TYR A 467 -4.00 29.91 19.62
N THR A 468 -5.00 29.47 20.39
CA THR A 468 -6.33 29.10 19.89
C THR A 468 -7.37 30.00 20.54
N TYR A 469 -8.50 30.22 19.88
CA TYR A 469 -9.65 30.81 20.54
C TYR A 469 -10.38 29.71 21.30
N GLY A 470 -10.53 29.86 22.62
CA GLY A 470 -11.08 28.81 23.46
C GLY A 470 -10.29 27.50 23.35
N ARG A 471 -10.96 26.39 23.68
CA ARG A 471 -10.43 25.04 23.50
C ARG A 471 -11.01 24.47 22.20
N PRO A 472 -10.19 24.14 21.19
CA PRO A 472 -10.69 23.47 19.99
C PRO A 472 -11.26 22.08 20.33
N PRO A 473 -12.23 21.56 19.55
CA PRO A 473 -12.71 20.19 19.70
C PRO A 473 -11.56 19.19 19.64
N ALA A 474 -11.61 18.11 20.43
CA ALA A 474 -10.49 17.17 20.54
C ALA A 474 -10.19 16.41 19.24
N ASP A 475 -11.22 16.24 18.40
CA ASP A 475 -11.20 15.62 17.09
C ASP A 475 -10.95 16.60 15.93
N SER A 476 -10.74 17.90 16.23
CA SER A 476 -10.47 18.90 15.20
C SER A 476 -9.03 18.86 14.69
N LEU A 477 -8.84 19.28 13.44
CA LEU A 477 -7.52 19.48 12.84
C LEU A 477 -6.63 20.43 13.65
N ALA A 478 -7.19 21.46 14.28
CA ALA A 478 -6.41 22.36 15.15
C ALA A 478 -5.80 21.61 16.35
N SER A 479 -6.59 20.77 17.05
CA SER A 479 -6.11 19.97 18.19
C SER A 479 -5.07 18.92 17.77
N SER A 480 -5.33 18.23 16.66
CA SER A 480 -4.42 17.22 16.10
C SER A 480 -3.11 17.84 15.64
N PHE A 481 -3.16 18.98 14.94
CA PHE A 481 -1.97 19.70 14.50
C PHE A 481 -1.13 20.23 15.66
N LEU A 482 -1.74 20.81 16.70
CA LEU A 482 -1.01 21.24 17.90
C LEU A 482 -0.35 20.07 18.62
N THR A 483 -1.02 18.91 18.66
CA THR A 483 -0.45 17.68 19.23
C THR A 483 0.74 17.18 18.42
N TYR A 484 0.63 17.21 17.09
CA TYR A 484 1.72 16.84 16.18
C TYR A 484 2.91 17.79 16.30
N LEU A 485 2.67 19.09 16.46
CA LEU A 485 3.71 20.10 16.70
C LEU A 485 4.44 19.84 18.03
N ALA A 486 3.73 19.35 19.05
CA ALA A 486 4.27 19.06 20.37
C ALA A 486 4.98 17.70 20.50
N ARG A 487 4.99 16.84 19.48
CA ARG A 487 5.49 15.46 19.59
C ARG A 487 6.31 15.02 18.37
N GLY A 488 7.36 14.24 18.62
CA GLY A 488 8.12 13.51 17.61
C GLY A 488 8.54 14.40 16.44
N ASN A 489 8.02 14.09 15.25
CA ASN A 489 8.32 14.78 14.00
C ASN A 489 8.19 16.31 14.07
N GLY A 490 7.18 16.86 14.76
CA GLY A 490 7.04 18.31 14.89
C GLY A 490 8.21 18.95 15.66
N GLN A 491 8.69 18.26 16.70
CA GLN A 491 9.80 18.73 17.52
C GLN A 491 11.14 18.66 16.76
N ASP A 492 11.32 17.64 15.92
CA ASP A 492 12.51 17.51 15.09
C ASP A 492 12.61 18.64 14.06
N VAL A 493 11.48 19.02 13.46
CA VAL A 493 11.43 20.18 12.55
C VAL A 493 11.72 21.48 13.31
N ILE A 494 11.12 21.69 14.48
CA ILE A 494 11.41 22.86 15.35
C ILE A 494 12.93 22.97 15.62
N ARG A 495 13.59 21.86 15.99
CA ARG A 495 15.05 21.83 16.21
C ARG A 495 15.85 22.10 14.95
N THR A 496 15.46 21.50 13.82
CA THR A 496 16.12 21.68 12.52
C THR A 496 16.11 23.16 12.09
N HIS A 497 15.08 23.90 12.48
CA HIS A 497 14.97 25.34 12.27
C HIS A 497 15.55 26.19 13.41
N GLY A 498 16.29 25.61 14.35
CA GLY A 498 17.11 26.35 15.32
C GLY A 498 16.33 26.88 16.52
N HIS A 499 15.16 26.29 16.78
CA HIS A 499 14.34 26.56 17.95
C HIS A 499 14.41 25.38 18.93
N LEU A 500 14.19 25.63 20.21
CA LEU A 500 14.21 24.60 21.25
C LEU A 500 12.77 24.15 21.58
N PRO A 501 12.33 22.92 21.28
CA PRO A 501 10.95 22.51 21.52
C PRO A 501 10.61 22.45 23.01
N CYS A 502 9.48 23.06 23.41
CA CYS A 502 9.06 23.11 24.82
C CYS A 502 8.67 21.73 25.39
N TRP A 503 8.27 20.79 24.55
CA TRP A 503 7.74 19.48 24.98
C TRP A 503 8.83 18.39 25.06
N THR A 504 10.03 18.78 25.46
CA THR A 504 11.19 17.92 25.71
C THR A 504 11.57 18.02 27.19
N PRO A 505 12.26 17.04 27.80
CA PRO A 505 12.65 17.12 29.21
C PRO A 505 13.37 18.43 29.56
N GLU A 506 14.31 18.84 28.71
CA GLU A 506 15.09 20.08 28.84
C GLU A 506 14.21 21.31 28.53
N GLY A 507 13.48 21.27 27.43
CA GLY A 507 12.62 22.37 26.97
C GLY A 507 11.47 22.69 27.92
N LEU A 508 10.95 21.72 28.67
CA LEU A 508 9.90 21.94 29.67
C LEU A 508 10.36 22.88 30.77
N THR A 509 11.64 22.81 31.14
CA THR A 509 12.22 23.66 32.18
C THR A 509 12.43 25.08 31.63
N LEU A 510 13.01 25.19 30.43
CA LEU A 510 13.22 26.50 29.77
C LEU A 510 11.91 27.23 29.51
N CYS A 511 10.90 26.50 29.02
CA CYS A 511 9.58 27.07 28.77
C CYS A 511 8.73 27.21 30.04
N ALA A 512 9.23 26.88 31.23
CA ALA A 512 8.55 27.14 32.51
C ALA A 512 9.20 28.29 33.31
N GLN A 513 10.44 28.65 33.00
CA GLN A 513 11.25 29.63 33.72
C GLN A 513 11.15 31.07 33.18
N ASP A 514 10.48 31.25 32.04
CA ASP A 514 10.14 32.53 31.42
C ASP A 514 8.60 32.70 31.35
#